data_AF-A0AAD9PT03-F1
#
_entry.id   AF-A0AAD9PT03-F1
#
_cell.length_a   1.000
_cell.length_b   1.000
_cell.length_c   1.000
_cell.angle_alpha   90.00
_cell.angle_beta   90.00
_cell.angle_gamma   90.00
#
_symmetry.space_group_name_H-M   'P 1'
#
loop_
_entity.id
_entity.type
_entity.pdbx_description
1 polymer ?
#
loop_
_entity_poly.entity_id
_entity_poly.type
_entity_poly.pdbx_seq_one_letter_code
_entity_poly.pdbx_strand_id
1 'polypeptide(L)' 'MTACDLNENLDCLDDIHQGKFNIIYASAEAALDKRFLNSLKAKDSSFNKTLAALIVDESHTLET' A
#
# COMPACT_ATOMS: atom_id res chain seq x y z
N MET A 1 -4.43 7.69 14.38
CA MET A 1 -4.35 6.54 13.47
C MET A 1 -4.86 7.03 12.12
N THR A 2 -3.99 7.15 11.13
CA THR A 2 -4.35 7.63 9.79
C THR A 2 -4.51 6.44 8.84
N ALA A 3 -5.57 6.46 8.04
CA ALA A 3 -5.82 5.44 7.03
C ALA A 3 -6.04 6.09 5.66
N CYS A 4 -5.60 5.44 4.60
CA CYS A 4 -5.95 5.82 3.23
C CYS A 4 -6.54 4.63 2.47
N ASP A 5 -7.43 4.95 1.53
CA ASP A 5 -7.88 4.01 0.52
C ASP A 5 -7.14 4.30 -0.79
N LEU A 6 -6.31 3.36 -1.22
CA LEU A 6 -5.51 3.46 -2.44
C LEU A 6 -6.38 3.43 -3.70
N ASN A 7 -7.60 2.86 -3.64
CA ASN A 7 -8.51 2.78 -4.78
C ASN A 7 -9.05 4.15 -5.18
N GLU A 8 -9.35 5.01 -4.20
CA GLU A 8 -9.94 6.32 -4.44
C GLU A 8 -8.89 7.41 -4.67
N ASN A 9 -7.66 7.23 -4.19
CA ASN A 9 -6.62 8.25 -4.20
C ASN A 9 -5.27 7.73 -4.72
N LEU A 10 -5.18 7.40 -6.01
CA LEU A 10 -3.89 7.11 -6.65
C LEU A 10 -2.91 8.30 -6.61
N ASP A 11 -3.41 9.52 -6.42
CA ASP A 11 -2.58 10.72 -6.25
C ASP A 11 -1.97 10.86 -4.83
N CYS A 12 -2.36 10.01 -3.86
CA CYS A 12 -1.76 10.02 -2.51
C CYS A 12 -0.48 9.18 -2.39
N LEU A 13 0.08 8.70 -3.51
CA LEU A 13 1.31 7.90 -3.52
C LEU A 13 2.50 8.62 -2.88
N ASP A 14 2.63 9.93 -3.05
CA ASP A 14 3.67 10.73 -2.39
C ASP A 14 3.49 10.75 -0.87
N ASP A 15 2.26 10.85 -0.39
CA ASP A 15 1.92 10.83 1.03
C ASP A 15 2.15 9.44 1.65
N ILE A 16 1.83 8.38 0.90
CA ILE A 16 2.18 7.00 1.24
C ILE A 16 3.70 6.85 1.31
N HIS A 17 4.43 7.33 0.31
CA HIS A 17 5.90 7.24 0.24
C HIS A 17 6.58 7.93 1.43
N GLN A 18 6.01 9.06 1.88
CA GLN A 18 6.43 9.79 3.07
C GLN A 18 6.03 9.11 4.39
N GLY A 19 5.24 8.03 4.35
CA GLY A 19 4.83 7.28 5.54
C GLY A 19 3.76 8.00 6.37
N LYS A 20 2.91 8.84 5.74
CA LYS A 20 1.88 9.61 6.46
C LYS A 20 0.71 8.77 6.97
N PHE A 21 0.53 7.57 6.42
CA PHE A 21 -0.58 6.67 6.75
C PHE A 21 -0.10 5.48 7.58
N ASN A 22 -0.84 5.15 8.64
CA ASN A 22 -0.61 3.95 9.44
C ASN A 22 -1.20 2.69 8.78
N ILE A 23 -2.34 2.84 8.10
CA ILE A 23 -3.07 1.75 7.45
C ILE A 23 -3.38 2.16 6.01
N ILE A 24 -3.19 1.24 5.07
CA ILE A 24 -3.52 1.43 3.67
C ILE A 24 -4.47 0.32 3.27
N TYR A 25 -5.68 0.68 2.88
CA TYR A 25 -6.66 -0.22 2.28
C TYR A 25 -6.48 -0.18 0.76
N ALA A 26 -6.49 -1.33 0.13
CA ALA A 26 -6.35 -1.44 -1.31
C ALA A 26 -7.09 -2.69 -1.81
N SER A 27 -7.70 -2.61 -2.98
CA SER A 27 -8.09 -3.82 -3.73
C SER A 27 -6.84 -4.55 -4.22
N ALA A 28 -7.01 -5.79 -4.68
CA ALA A 28 -5.93 -6.52 -5.33
C ALA A 28 -5.40 -5.76 -6.56
N GLU A 29 -6.28 -5.16 -7.34
CA GLU A 29 -5.96 -4.37 -8.53
C GLU A 29 -5.11 -3.14 -8.19
N ALA A 30 -5.51 -2.37 -7.17
CA ALA A 30 -4.76 -1.18 -6.74
C ALA A 30 -3.42 -1.55 -6.08
N ALA A 31 -3.39 -2.62 -5.28
CA ALA A 31 -2.16 -3.11 -4.65
C ALA A 31 -1.13 -3.65 -5.67
N LEU A 32 -1.60 -4.10 -6.84
CA LEU A 32 -0.76 -4.54 -7.95
C LEU A 32 -0.31 -3.38 -8.87
N ASP A 33 -0.73 -2.14 -8.61
CA ASP A 33 -0.28 -0.97 -9.36
C ASP A 33 1.25 -0.82 -9.27
N LYS A 34 1.90 -0.68 -10.43
CA LYS A 34 3.37 -0.62 -10.52
C LYS A 34 3.96 0.56 -9.74
N ARG A 35 3.27 1.70 -9.68
CA ARG A 35 3.74 2.90 -8.97
C ARG A 35 3.71 2.67 -7.47
N PHE A 36 2.65 2.02 -6.96
CA PHE A 36 2.56 1.59 -5.57
C PHE A 36 3.63 0.56 -5.23
N LEU A 37 3.77 -0.50 -6.02
CA LEU A 37 4.78 -1.54 -5.81
C LEU A 37 6.22 -0.99 -5.86
N ASN A 38 6.49 -0.01 -6.71
CA ASN A 38 7.79 0.66 -6.74
C ASN A 38 8.04 1.46 -5.46
N SER A 39 7.03 2.16 -4.94
CA SER A 39 7.14 2.88 -3.66
C SER A 39 7.30 1.94 -2.47
N LEU A 40 6.62 0.79 -2.49
CA LEU A 40 6.76 -0.28 -1.51
C LEU A 40 8.17 -0.89 -1.52
N LYS A 41 8.78 -1.05 -2.70
CA LYS A 41 10.12 -1.64 -2.88
C LYS A 41 11.26 -0.62 -2.79
N ALA A 42 10.95 0.68 -2.76
CA ALA A 42 11.95 1.74 -2.66
C ALA A 42 12.64 1.68 -1.28
N LYS A 43 13.91 1.27 -1.26
CA LYS A 43 14.70 1.10 -0.02
C LYS A 43 14.85 2.39 0.80
N ASP A 44 14.76 3.53 0.13
CA ASP A 44 14.90 4.84 0.75
C ASP A 44 13.56 5.42 1.22
N SER A 45 12.42 4.78 0.90
CA SER A 45 11.11 5.28 1.30
C SER A 45 10.88 5.07 2.80
N SER A 46 10.27 6.06 3.44
CA SER A 46 9.86 5.93 4.84
C SER A 46 8.82 4.82 4.97
N PHE A 47 7.95 4.68 3.97
CA PHE A 47 6.97 3.62 3.86
C PHE A 47 7.55 2.21 4.00
N ASN A 48 8.61 1.88 3.25
CA ASN A 48 9.24 0.56 3.31
C ASN A 48 9.82 0.27 4.71
N LYS A 49 10.45 1.29 5.33
CA LYS A 49 11.07 1.17 6.66
C LYS A 49 10.05 1.04 7.78
N THR A 50 8.85 1.61 7.61
CA THR A 50 7.78 1.59 8.61
C THR A 50 6.74 0.50 8.37
N LEU A 51 6.84 -0.24 7.27
CA LEU A 51 5.91 -1.33 6.96
C LEU A 51 6.06 -2.45 8.00
N ALA A 52 5.04 -2.63 8.84
CA ALA A 52 5.03 -3.65 9.88
C ALA A 52 4.44 -4.98 9.38
N ALA A 53 3.41 -4.93 8.53
CA ALA A 53 2.71 -6.11 8.04
C ALA A 53 2.00 -5.84 6.70
N LEU A 54 1.81 -6.90 5.92
CA LEU A 54 0.89 -6.94 4.77
C LEU A 54 -0.20 -7.96 5.10
N ILE A 55 -1.46 -7.51 5.08
CA ILE A 55 -2.61 -8.36 5.38
C ILE A 55 -3.40 -8.53 4.10
N VAL A 56 -3.65 -9.77 3.72
CA VAL A 56 -4.54 -10.12 2.60
C VAL A 56 -5.87 -10.54 3.20
N ASP A 57 -6.86 -9.67 3.04
CA ASP A 57 -8.25 -10.02 3.34
C ASP A 57 -8.82 -10.90 2.22
N GLU A 58 -9.84 -11.69 2.52
CA GLU A 58 -10.51 -12.57 1.57
C GLU A 58 -9.57 -13.52 0.81
N SER A 59 -8.54 -14.04 1.51
CA SER A 59 -7.52 -14.92 0.92
C SER A 59 -8.09 -16.19 0.28
N HIS A 60 -9.32 -16.56 0.61
CA HIS A 60 -10.03 -17.69 0.01
C HIS A 60 -10.33 -17.49 -1.50
N THR A 61 -10.20 -16.26 -2.01
CA THR A 61 -10.39 -15.90 -3.42
C THR A 61 -9.15 -16.14 -4.29
N LEU A 62 -8.01 -16.46 -3.68
CA LEU A 62 -6.76 -16.73 -4.41
C LEU A 62 -6.81 -18.12 -5.06
N GLU A 63 -6.55 -18.18 -6.37
CA GLU A 63 -6.32 -19.44 -7.07
C GLU A 63 -4.95 -20.01 -6.69
N THR A 64 -4.87 -21.33 -6.49
CA THR A 64 -3.68 -22.06 -5.99
C THR A 64 -3.02 -22.88 -7.08
#